data_AF-A0A355SX65-F1
#
_entry.id   AF-A0A355SX65-F1
#
_cell.length_a   1.000
_cell.length_b   1.000
_cell.length_c   1.000
_cell.angle_alpha   90.00
_cell.angle_beta   90.00
_cell.angle_gamma   90.00
#
_symmetry.space_group_name_H-M   'P 1'
#
loop_
_entity.id
_entity.type
_entity.pdbx_description
1 polymer ?
#
loop_
_entity_poly.entity_id
_entity_poly.type
_entity_poly.pdbx_seq_one_letter_code
_entity_poly.pdbx_strand_id
1 'polypeptide(L)' 'MESESLTRSLRQEIMLARRRIYEVGQATPLESIELEDLTIFVKREDLSPIHAYKWRGAYNRMAQL' A
#
# COMPACT_ATOMS: atom_id res chain seq x y z
N MET A 1 23.92 -2.18 12.79
CA MET A 1 24.26 -1.11 11.82
C MET A 1 23.70 -1.40 10.42
N GLU A 2 23.96 -2.55 9.79
CA GLU A 2 23.41 -2.85 8.44
C GLU A 2 21.87 -2.93 8.38
N SER A 3 21.24 -3.60 9.34
CA SER A 3 19.77 -3.74 9.41
C SER A 3 19.04 -2.39 9.51
N GLU A 4 19.63 -1.43 10.21
CA GLU A 4 19.06 -0.09 10.38
C GLU A 4 19.16 0.73 9.08
N SER A 5 20.31 0.63 8.39
CA SER A 5 20.51 1.24 7.08
C SER A 5 19.52 0.69 6.04
N LEU A 6 19.37 -0.64 5.98
CA LEU A 6 18.42 -1.30 5.10
C LEU A 6 16.98 -0.86 5.39
N THR A 7 16.57 -0.82 6.66
CA THR A 7 15.23 -0.38 7.06
C THR A 7 14.94 1.05 6.62
N ARG A 8 15.93 1.95 6.75
CA ARG A 8 15.81 3.34 6.28
C ARG A 8 15.61 3.40 4.76
N SER A 9 16.40 2.65 4.00
CA SER A 9 16.27 2.59 2.54
C SER A 9 14.90 2.04 2.11
N LEU A 10 14.43 0.95 2.74
CA LEU A 10 13.12 0.38 2.42
C LEU A 10 11.96 1.36 2.73
N ARG A 11 12.04 2.10 3.84
CA ARG A 11 11.05 3.15 4.14
C ARG A 11 11.05 4.25 3.10
N GLN A 12 12.22 4.67 2.63
CA GLN A 12 12.33 5.66 1.56
C GLN A 12 11.71 5.14 0.26
N GLU A 13 11.96 3.88 -0.10
CA GLU A 13 11.36 3.25 -1.28
C GLU A 13 9.82 3.17 -1.20
N ILE A 14 9.25 2.92 -0.02
CA ILE A 14 7.79 2.96 0.19
C ILE A 14 7.24 4.37 -0.10
N MET A 15 7.94 5.44 0.32
CA MET A 15 7.51 6.81 0.07
C MET A 15 7.57 7.19 -1.41
N LEU A 16 8.61 6.74 -2.12
CA LEU A 16 8.75 6.92 -3.57
C LEU A 16 7.67 6.14 -4.34
N ALA A 17 7.44 4.87 -3.96
CA ALA A 17 6.41 4.05 -4.57
C ALA A 17 5.02 4.66 -4.38
N ARG A 18 4.72 5.18 -3.17
CA ARG A 18 3.45 5.84 -2.86
C ARG A 18 3.16 6.99 -3.82
N ARG A 19 4.16 7.81 -4.15
CA ARG A 19 4.01 8.92 -5.10
C ARG A 19 3.56 8.40 -6.47
N ARG A 20 4.27 7.43 -7.04
CA ARG A 20 3.96 6.85 -8.37
C ARG A 20 2.58 6.19 -8.40
N ILE A 21 2.27 5.38 -7.38
CA ILE A 21 1.00 4.64 -7.29
C ILE A 21 -0.20 5.59 -7.26
N TYR A 22 -0.10 6.70 -6.52
CA TYR A 22 -1.20 7.66 -6.39
C TYR A 22 -1.34 8.63 -7.56
N GLU A 23 -0.43 8.61 -8.54
CA GLU A 23 -0.66 9.28 -9.82
C GLU A 23 -1.72 8.55 -10.66
N VAL A 24 -1.93 7.25 -10.45
CA VAL A 24 -2.82 6.42 -11.30
C VAL A 24 -3.95 5.70 -10.58
N GLY A 25 -3.94 5.62 -9.25
CA GLY A 25 -5.02 5.02 -8.49
C GLY A 25 -5.17 5.62 -7.11
N GLN A 26 -6.37 5.62 -6.56
CA GLN A 26 -6.66 6.25 -5.27
C GLN A 26 -6.36 5.31 -4.09
N ALA A 27 -6.34 5.88 -2.89
CA ALA A 27 -6.35 5.09 -1.66
C ALA A 27 -7.68 4.33 -1.55
N THR A 28 -7.62 3.04 -1.26
CA THR A 28 -8.79 2.22 -0.96
C THR A 28 -9.34 2.58 0.42
N PRO A 29 -10.64 2.40 0.70
CA PRO A 29 -11.21 2.66 2.03
C PRO A 29 -10.55 1.82 3.14
N LEU A 30 -10.48 2.39 4.35
CA LEU A 30 -10.29 1.64 5.58
C LEU A 30 -11.64 1.61 6.28
N GLU A 31 -12.29 0.46 6.31
CA GLU A 31 -13.63 0.30 6.88
C GLU A 31 -13.53 -0.34 8.26
N SER A 32 -14.36 0.09 9.20
CA SER A 32 -14.51 -0.59 10.48
C SER A 32 -15.64 -1.60 10.42
N ILE A 33 -15.43 -2.73 11.08
CA ILE A 33 -16.42 -3.76 11.35
C ILE A 33 -16.49 -3.85 12.87
N GLU A 34 -17.63 -3.42 13.41
CA GLU A 34 -17.91 -3.52 14.83
C GLU A 34 -18.43 -4.93 15.15
N LEU A 35 -17.72 -5.61 16.05
CA LEU A 35 -18.14 -6.82 16.74
C LEU A 35 -18.33 -6.48 18.21
N GLU A 36 -19.09 -7.29 18.94
CA GLU A 36 -19.53 -7.01 20.33
C GLU A 36 -18.50 -6.25 21.18
N ASP A 37 -17.29 -6.82 21.35
CA ASP A 37 -16.21 -6.24 22.15
C ASP A 37 -14.97 -5.85 21.31
N LEU A 38 -15.09 -5.77 19.99
CA LEU A 38 -13.94 -5.57 19.10
C LEU A 38 -14.27 -4.75 17.86
N THR A 39 -13.45 -3.74 17.59
CA THR A 39 -13.44 -3.04 16.29
C THR A 39 -12.34 -3.61 15.39
N ILE A 40 -12.73 -4.18 14.24
CA ILE A 40 -11.79 -4.67 13.21
C ILE A 40 -11.74 -3.66 12.08
N PHE A 41 -10.54 -3.25 11.68
CA PHE A 41 -10.36 -2.40 10.50
C PHE A 41 -9.92 -3.23 9.28
N VAL A 42 -10.65 -3.10 8.18
CA VAL A 42 -10.37 -3.78 6.91
C VAL A 42 -9.94 -2.77 5.87
N LYS A 43 -8.74 -2.95 5.32
CA LYS A 43 -8.28 -2.19 4.16
C LYS A 43 -8.83 -2.82 2.89
N ARG A 44 -9.75 -2.14 2.22
CA ARG A 44 -10.55 -2.65 1.09
C ARG A 44 -9.79 -2.70 -0.25
N GLU A 45 -8.68 -3.43 -0.31
CA GLU A 45 -7.90 -3.60 -1.56
C GLU A 45 -8.65 -4.38 -2.66
N ASP A 46 -9.73 -5.06 -2.31
CA ASP A 46 -10.70 -5.65 -3.23
C ASP A 46 -11.45 -4.60 -4.08
N LEU A 47 -11.52 -3.36 -3.61
CA LEU A 47 -12.11 -2.23 -4.36
C LEU A 47 -11.12 -1.55 -5.31
N SER A 48 -9.90 -2.06 -5.40
CA SER A 48 -8.91 -1.56 -6.36
C SER A 48 -9.23 -1.99 -7.81
N PRO A 49 -8.61 -1.38 -8.84
CA PRO A 49 -8.94 -1.64 -10.25
C PRO A 49 -8.81 -3.09 -10.73
N ILE A 50 -8.05 -3.92 -10.01
CA ILE A 50 -7.88 -5.35 -10.32
C ILE A 50 -8.32 -6.27 -9.16
N HIS A 51 -9.09 -5.74 -8.21
CA HIS A 51 -9.57 -6.45 -7.03
C HIS A 51 -8.48 -7.06 -6.14
N ALA A 52 -7.26 -6.53 -6.19
CA ALA A 52 -6.13 -6.99 -5.38
C ALA A 52 -5.05 -5.93 -5.28
N TYR A 53 -4.29 -5.91 -4.18
CA TYR A 53 -3.22 -4.93 -3.96
C TYR A 53 -2.03 -5.02 -4.94
N LYS A 54 -1.90 -6.13 -5.69
CA LYS A 54 -0.70 -6.46 -6.49
C LYS A 54 -0.38 -5.43 -7.58
N TRP A 55 -1.39 -4.72 -8.11
CA TRP A 55 -1.17 -3.69 -9.14
C TRP A 55 -0.23 -2.59 -8.65
N ARG A 56 -0.24 -2.28 -7.34
CA ARG A 56 0.61 -1.23 -6.75
C ARG A 56 2.10 -1.54 -6.95
N GLY A 57 2.49 -2.78 -6.64
CA GLY A 57 3.87 -3.24 -6.81
C GLY A 57 4.26 -3.38 -8.28
N ALA A 58 3.37 -3.95 -9.10
CA ALA A 58 3.58 -4.08 -10.54
C ALA A 58 3.78 -2.71 -11.20
N TYR A 59 2.87 -1.76 -10.94
CA TYR A 59 2.95 -0.40 -11.48
C TYR A 59 4.22 0.32 -10.99
N ASN A 60 4.53 0.28 -9.69
CA ASN A 60 5.76 0.91 -9.17
C ASN A 60 7.02 0.37 -9.85
N ARG A 61 7.07 -0.93 -10.19
CA ARG A 61 8.21 -1.50 -10.93
C ARG A 61 8.23 -1.01 -12.37
N MET A 62 7.09 -1.02 -13.06
CA MET A 62 6.99 -0.58 -14.45
C MET A 62 7.29 0.92 -14.63
N ALA A 63 6.89 1.76 -13.68
CA ALA A 63 7.15 3.20 -13.69
C ALA A 63 8.61 3.59 -13.38
N GLN A 64 9.49 2.61 -13.14
CA GLN A 64 10.94 2.80 -12.93
C GLN A 64 11.78 2.28 -14.10
N LEU A 65 11.14 1.73 -15.13
CA LEU A 65 11.77 1.31 -16.38
C LEU A 65 11.86 2.51 -17.34
#